data_AF-A0A2N1NHY4-F1
#
_entry.id   AF-A0A2N1NHY4-F1
#
_cell.length_a   1.000
_cell.length_b   1.000
_cell.length_c   1.000
_cell.angle_alpha   90.00
_cell.angle_beta   90.00
_cell.angle_gamma   90.00
#
_symmetry.space_group_name_H-M   'P 1'
#
loop_
_entity.id
_entity.type
_entity.pdbx_description
1 polymer ?
#
loop_
_entity_poly.entity_id
_entity_poly.type
_entity_poly.pdbx_seq_one_letter_code
_entity_poly.pdbx_strand_id
1 'polypeptide(L)'
;MTTELNSDCLNLIFDELIYDKKSLHSCLLVNKSWCNVVVPILWKKHAWSDCVKYLREVKMRRVFKTILSSLSSSSRLFLSDNEISIPPIIPETTPTFNYISFCNFPEDEIIKIIMRAIFKRIRSDDKKKILEQEIYKLFISQCKNIREIHLQTTHPLNSFP
;
A
#
# COMPACT_ATOMS: atom_id res chain seq x y z
N MET A 1 -4.40 22.56 -30.35
CA MET A 1 -5.10 21.34 -29.88
C MET A 1 -4.02 20.32 -29.58
N THR A 2 -3.74 20.04 -28.31
CA THR A 2 -2.82 18.95 -27.95
C THR A 2 -3.60 17.64 -28.13
N THR A 3 -3.21 16.85 -29.13
CA THR A 3 -3.69 15.47 -29.28
C THR A 3 -3.10 14.66 -28.14
N GLU A 4 -3.84 14.60 -27.02
CA GLU A 4 -3.47 13.71 -25.92
C GLU A 4 -3.64 12.26 -26.40
N LEU A 5 -2.62 11.43 -26.19
CA LEU A 5 -2.76 9.98 -26.36
C LEU A 5 -3.88 9.49 -25.44
N ASN A 6 -4.78 8.66 -25.96
CA ASN A 6 -5.78 8.03 -25.12
C ASN A 6 -5.13 7.05 -24.12
N SER A 7 -5.88 6.68 -23.09
CA SER A 7 -5.42 5.77 -22.04
C SER A 7 -4.93 4.43 -22.58
N ASP A 8 -5.53 3.90 -23.65
CA ASP A 8 -5.18 2.59 -24.18
C ASP A 8 -3.81 2.60 -24.84
N CYS A 9 -3.50 3.63 -25.63
CA CYS A 9 -2.16 3.80 -26.19
C CYS A 9 -1.13 4.05 -25.09
N LEU A 10 -1.48 4.80 -24.03
CA LEU A 10 -0.60 4.99 -22.88
C LEU A 10 -0.32 3.67 -22.14
N ASN A 11 -1.34 2.82 -21.96
CA ASN A 11 -1.16 1.50 -21.36
C ASN A 11 -0.15 0.65 -22.15
N LEU A 12 -0.29 0.59 -23.48
CA LEU A 12 0.65 -0.17 -24.33
C LEU A 12 2.09 0.34 -24.19
N ILE A 13 2.28 1.66 -24.16
CA ILE A 13 3.62 2.25 -23.96
C ILE A 13 4.18 1.90 -22.58
N PHE A 14 3.36 2.02 -21.53
CA PHE A 14 3.82 1.79 -20.16
C PHE A 14 3.99 0.31 -19.80
N ASP A 15 3.32 -0.58 -20.52
CA ASP A 15 3.54 -2.03 -20.42
C ASP A 15 4.97 -2.41 -20.86
N GLU A 16 5.53 -1.75 -21.89
CA GLU A 16 6.94 -1.90 -22.28
C GLU A 16 7.91 -1.39 -21.18
N LEU A 17 7.47 -0.41 -20.39
CA LEU A 17 8.25 0.17 -19.29
C LEU A 17 8.01 -0.52 -17.95
N ILE A 18 7.21 -1.60 -17.90
CA ILE A 18 6.76 -2.19 -16.63
C ILE A 18 7.91 -2.63 -15.71
N TYR A 19 9.09 -2.95 -16.27
CA TYR A 19 10.28 -3.31 -15.49
C TYR A 19 11.23 -2.13 -15.20
N ASP A 20 11.09 -1.02 -15.92
CA ASP A 20 11.85 0.21 -15.68
C ASP A 20 11.08 1.16 -14.77
N LYS A 21 11.16 0.86 -13.47
CA LYS A 21 10.54 1.66 -12.41
C LYS A 21 10.97 3.14 -12.45
N LYS A 22 12.21 3.46 -12.85
CA LYS A 22 12.70 4.84 -12.88
C LYS A 22 12.00 5.62 -13.98
N SER A 23 11.88 5.04 -15.16
CA SER A 23 11.16 5.65 -16.27
C SER A 23 9.68 5.83 -15.96
N LEU A 24 9.02 4.83 -15.36
CA LEU A 24 7.64 4.98 -14.89
C LEU A 24 7.49 6.12 -13.88
N HIS A 25 8.42 6.29 -12.94
CA HIS A 25 8.39 7.43 -12.02
C HIS A 25 8.50 8.78 -12.75
N SER A 26 9.34 8.89 -13.77
CA SER A 26 9.43 10.09 -14.60
C SER A 26 8.11 10.38 -15.34
N CYS A 27 7.41 9.34 -15.81
CA CYS A 27 6.12 9.47 -16.49
C CYS A 27 5.02 10.07 -15.60
N LEU A 28 5.09 9.88 -14.28
CA LEU A 28 4.14 10.50 -13.32
C LEU A 28 4.16 12.03 -13.37
N LEU A 29 5.29 12.63 -13.76
CA LEU A 29 5.52 14.07 -13.73
C LEU A 29 5.11 14.78 -15.03
N VAL A 30 4.72 14.02 -16.06
CA VAL A 30 4.39 14.58 -17.38
C VAL A 30 3.07 15.34 -17.34
N ASN A 31 1.97 14.67 -16.96
CA ASN A 31 0.66 15.29 -16.77
C ASN A 31 -0.28 14.38 -15.97
N LYS A 32 -1.47 14.87 -15.65
CA LYS A 32 -2.49 14.13 -14.89
C LYS A 32 -2.95 12.85 -15.58
N SER A 33 -3.08 12.86 -16.91
CA SER A 33 -3.51 11.68 -17.70
C SER A 33 -2.50 10.54 -17.55
N TRP A 34 -1.21 10.83 -17.75
CA TRP A 34 -0.13 9.87 -17.57
C TRP A 34 -0.05 9.37 -16.13
N CYS A 35 -0.15 10.27 -15.16
CA CYS A 35 -0.15 9.92 -13.74
C CYS A 35 -1.28 8.91 -13.40
N ASN A 36 -2.50 9.14 -13.90
CA ASN A 36 -3.64 8.27 -13.66
C ASN A 36 -3.43 6.85 -14.21
N VAL A 37 -2.70 6.69 -15.32
CA VAL A 37 -2.41 5.37 -15.91
C VAL A 37 -1.22 4.69 -15.24
N VAL A 38 -0.16 5.44 -14.93
CA VAL A 38 1.08 4.89 -14.39
C VAL A 38 0.97 4.52 -12.92
N VAL A 39 0.18 5.24 -12.11
CA VAL A 39 0.01 4.94 -10.67
C VAL A 39 -0.48 3.50 -10.45
N PRO A 40 -1.56 3.02 -11.10
CA PRO A 40 -1.96 1.62 -11.02
C PRO A 40 -0.85 0.63 -11.40
N ILE A 41 -0.11 0.89 -12.48
CA ILE A 41 0.98 0.02 -12.96
C ILE A 41 2.09 -0.08 -11.92
N LEU A 42 2.53 1.07 -11.38
CA LEU A 42 3.57 1.14 -10.35
C LEU A 42 3.15 0.40 -9.08
N TRP A 43 1.94 0.60 -8.58
CA TRP A 43 1.50 -0.04 -7.34
C TRP A 43 1.19 -1.52 -7.51
N LYS A 44 0.75 -1.95 -8.70
CA LYS A 44 0.57 -3.36 -9.01
C LYS A 44 1.89 -4.12 -9.08
N LYS A 45 2.90 -3.57 -9.79
CA LYS A 45 4.17 -4.28 -10.04
C LYS A 45 5.24 -4.01 -8.98
N HIS A 46 5.29 -2.81 -8.42
CA HIS A 46 6.43 -2.30 -7.66
C HIS A 46 6.11 -1.82 -6.24
N ALA A 47 4.87 -1.99 -5.73
CA ALA A 47 4.55 -1.64 -4.35
C ALA A 47 5.45 -2.34 -3.33
N TRP A 48 5.76 -3.62 -3.58
CA TRP A 48 6.52 -4.47 -2.67
C TRP A 48 7.98 -4.69 -3.08
N SER A 49 8.39 -4.27 -4.29
CA SER A 49 9.73 -4.54 -4.81
C SER A 49 10.85 -3.84 -4.03
N ASP A 50 10.55 -2.66 -3.46
CA ASP A 50 11.48 -1.95 -2.58
C ASP A 50 11.52 -2.55 -1.17
N CYS A 51 10.46 -3.25 -0.76
CA CYS A 51 10.35 -3.78 0.60
C CYS A 51 11.35 -4.90 0.87
N VAL A 52 11.57 -5.77 -0.11
CA VAL A 52 12.48 -6.91 0.00
C VAL A 52 13.95 -6.48 -0.09
N LYS A 53 14.25 -5.47 -0.91
CA LYS A 53 15.64 -5.04 -1.17
C LYS A 53 16.19 -4.05 -0.13
N TYR A 54 15.34 -3.23 0.50
CA TYR A 54 15.80 -2.08 1.28
C TYR A 54 15.06 -1.89 2.61
N LEU A 55 15.22 -2.87 3.51
CA LEU A 55 14.71 -2.86 4.90
C LEU A 55 15.08 -1.62 5.73
N ARG A 56 16.02 -0.77 5.28
CA ARG A 56 16.56 0.38 6.03
C ARG A 56 16.32 1.76 5.40
N GLU A 57 15.63 1.87 4.26
CA GLU A 57 15.54 3.14 3.53
C GLU A 57 14.32 4.03 3.85
N VAL A 58 14.50 5.35 3.66
CA VAL A 58 13.45 6.38 3.75
C VAL A 58 12.24 6.10 2.86
N LYS A 59 12.43 5.41 1.73
CA LYS A 59 11.36 5.05 0.79
C LYS A 59 10.31 4.13 1.42
N MET A 60 10.73 3.21 2.29
CA MET A 60 9.84 2.32 3.04
C MET A 60 8.87 3.10 3.91
N ARG A 61 9.33 4.19 4.54
CA ARG A 61 8.47 5.05 5.36
C ARG A 61 7.32 5.65 4.55
N ARG A 62 7.51 5.94 3.25
CA ARG A 62 6.46 6.53 2.40
C ARG A 62 5.36 5.50 2.08
N VAL A 63 5.74 4.27 1.75
CA VAL A 63 4.77 3.19 1.51
C VAL A 63 3.97 2.91 2.78
N PHE A 64 4.63 2.77 3.94
CA PHE A 64 3.93 2.54 5.21
C PHE A 64 3.04 3.71 5.62
N LYS A 65 3.50 4.95 5.44
CA LYS A 65 2.68 6.14 5.69
C LYS A 65 1.42 6.12 4.83
N THR A 66 1.53 5.67 3.58
CA THR A 66 0.39 5.53 2.66
C THR A 66 -0.56 4.40 3.07
N ILE A 67 -0.03 3.24 3.50
CA ILE A 67 -0.85 2.13 4.02
C ILE A 67 -1.62 2.58 5.26
N LEU A 68 -0.93 3.20 6.21
CA LEU A 68 -1.54 3.70 7.44
C LEU A 68 -2.58 4.79 7.11
N SER A 69 -2.30 5.72 6.19
CA SER A 69 -3.28 6.73 5.77
C SER A 69 -4.51 6.15 5.08
N SER A 70 -4.42 4.93 4.55
CA SER A 70 -5.54 4.21 3.92
C SER A 70 -6.42 3.44 4.92
N LEU A 71 -6.03 3.35 6.20
CA LEU A 71 -6.86 2.75 7.24
C LEU A 71 -8.18 3.51 7.40
N SER A 72 -9.27 2.76 7.50
CA SER A 72 -10.61 3.29 7.76
C SER A 72 -10.70 4.03 9.10
N SER A 73 -11.66 4.94 9.21
CA SER A 73 -11.92 5.65 10.47
C SER A 73 -12.20 4.69 11.63
N SER A 74 -12.95 3.61 11.38
CA SER A 74 -13.24 2.57 12.39
C SER A 74 -11.99 1.81 12.81
N SER A 75 -11.13 1.41 11.88
CA SER A 75 -9.86 0.75 12.19
C SER A 75 -8.95 1.64 13.03
N ARG A 76 -8.91 2.94 12.72
CA ARG A 76 -8.11 3.92 13.46
C ARG A 76 -8.62 4.13 14.88
N LEU A 77 -9.94 4.24 15.06
CA LEU A 77 -10.56 4.32 16.38
C LEU A 77 -10.25 3.07 17.19
N PHE A 78 -10.46 1.88 16.61
CA PHE A 78 -10.17 0.61 17.27
C PHE A 78 -8.70 0.48 17.71
N LEU A 79 -7.75 0.90 16.86
CA LEU A 79 -6.33 0.91 17.21
C LEU A 79 -6.03 1.92 18.32
N SER A 80 -6.65 3.10 18.29
CA SER A 80 -6.51 4.11 19.34
C SER A 80 -7.05 3.63 20.68
N ASP A 81 -8.21 2.98 20.71
CA ASP A 81 -8.84 2.42 21.91
C ASP A 81 -7.98 1.32 22.55
N ASN A 82 -7.18 0.63 21.74
CA ASN A 82 -6.18 -0.35 22.18
C ASN A 82 -4.79 0.27 22.44
N GLU A 83 -4.72 1.59 22.59
CA GLU A 83 -3.50 2.37 22.87
C GLU A 83 -2.39 2.15 21.81
N ILE A 84 -2.77 1.95 20.55
CA ILE A 84 -1.87 1.84 19.41
C ILE A 84 -1.87 3.18 18.66
N SER A 85 -0.86 4.00 18.91
CA SER A 85 -0.74 5.32 18.28
C SER A 85 -0.27 5.21 16.81
N ILE A 86 -1.15 5.62 15.91
CA ILE A 86 -0.88 5.74 14.46
C ILE A 86 -0.68 7.22 14.14
N PRO A 87 0.20 7.57 13.18
CA PRO A 87 0.32 8.93 12.70
C PRO A 87 -1.05 9.53 12.30
N PRO A 88 -1.33 10.79 12.69
CA PRO A 88 -2.58 11.45 12.34
C PRO A 88 -2.71 11.61 10.82
N ILE A 89 -3.94 11.56 10.32
CA ILE A 89 -4.23 11.98 8.95
C ILE A 89 -4.25 13.51 8.95
N ILE A 90 -3.26 14.11 8.33
CA ILE A 90 -3.28 15.51 7.92
C ILE A 90 -3.46 15.59 6.39
N PRO A 91 -3.91 16.72 5.82
CA PRO A 91 -4.15 16.83 4.37
C PRO A 91 -2.98 16.36 3.50
N GLU A 92 -1.74 16.61 3.96
CA GLU A 92 -0.49 16.17 3.32
C GLU A 92 -0.29 14.64 3.30
N THR A 93 -1.13 13.89 4.00
CA THR A 93 -1.08 12.43 4.14
C THR A 93 -2.29 11.73 3.58
N THR A 94 -3.33 12.49 3.22
CA THR A 94 -4.48 11.96 2.51
C THR A 94 -4.03 11.46 1.15
N PRO A 95 -4.18 10.16 0.86
CA PRO A 95 -3.70 9.61 -0.39
C PRO A 95 -4.55 10.13 -1.54
N THR A 96 -3.91 10.65 -2.58
CA THR A 96 -4.58 11.15 -3.80
C THR A 96 -5.33 10.05 -4.55
N PHE A 97 -4.86 8.81 -4.42
CA PHE A 97 -5.44 7.63 -5.04
C PHE A 97 -5.72 6.58 -3.97
N ASN A 98 -6.67 5.68 -4.21
CA ASN A 98 -6.75 4.44 -3.43
C ASN A 98 -5.65 3.48 -3.88
N TYR A 99 -4.43 3.72 -3.40
CA TYR A 99 -3.25 2.96 -3.76
C TYR A 99 -3.37 1.47 -3.39
N ILE A 100 -4.01 1.15 -2.27
CA ILE A 100 -4.23 -0.24 -1.81
C ILE A 100 -5.06 -1.02 -2.83
N SER A 101 -6.02 -0.37 -3.48
CA SER A 101 -6.83 -1.03 -4.51
C SER A 101 -6.05 -1.47 -5.75
N PHE A 102 -4.88 -0.88 -6.00
CA PHE A 102 -4.03 -1.23 -7.13
C PHE A 102 -2.98 -2.30 -6.79
N CYS A 103 -2.67 -2.49 -5.50
CA CYS A 103 -1.72 -3.49 -5.06
C CYS A 103 -2.18 -4.93 -5.37
N ASN A 104 -1.21 -5.82 -5.56
CA ASN A 104 -1.42 -7.23 -5.28
C ASN A 104 -1.43 -7.46 -3.77
N PHE A 105 -2.16 -8.48 -3.33
CA PHE A 105 -2.16 -8.86 -1.92
C PHE A 105 -0.71 -9.11 -1.44
N PRO A 106 -0.28 -8.51 -0.33
CA PRO A 106 1.09 -8.65 0.16
C PRO A 106 1.35 -10.09 0.62
N GLU A 107 2.53 -10.61 0.29
CA GLU A 107 3.03 -11.84 0.90
C GLU A 107 3.29 -11.64 2.40
N ASP A 108 3.32 -12.74 3.14
CA ASP A 108 3.53 -12.70 4.60
C ASP A 108 4.84 -12.01 5.00
N GLU A 109 5.95 -12.19 4.26
CA GLU A 109 7.19 -11.48 4.57
C GLU A 109 7.02 -9.96 4.44
N ILE A 110 6.20 -9.49 3.49
CA ILE A 110 5.87 -8.05 3.35
C ILE A 110 5.07 -7.56 4.55
N ILE A 111 4.10 -8.33 5.03
CA ILE A 111 3.35 -8.03 6.25
C ILE A 111 4.30 -7.95 7.44
N LYS A 112 5.18 -8.94 7.65
CA LYS A 112 6.19 -8.93 8.71
C LYS A 112 7.09 -7.70 8.63
N ILE A 113 7.46 -7.26 7.44
CA ILE A 113 8.26 -6.05 7.22
C ILE A 113 7.49 -4.78 7.59
N ILE A 114 6.23 -4.64 7.13
CA ILE A 114 5.33 -3.54 7.51
C ILE A 114 5.23 -3.46 9.03
N MET A 115 5.01 -4.60 9.66
CA MET A 115 4.87 -4.77 11.09
C MET A 115 6.12 -4.35 11.85
N ARG A 116 7.30 -4.88 11.49
CA ARG A 116 8.59 -4.48 12.08
C ARG A 116 8.85 -2.97 11.96
N ALA A 117 8.46 -2.36 10.84
CA ALA A 117 8.66 -0.94 10.63
C ALA A 117 7.77 -0.07 11.52
N ILE A 118 6.53 -0.49 11.76
CA ILE A 118 5.59 0.21 12.65
C ILE A 118 5.94 -0.06 14.13
N PHE A 119 6.37 -1.29 14.44
CA PHE A 119 6.64 -1.77 15.80
C PHE A 119 7.97 -1.36 16.40
N LYS A 120 8.77 -0.51 15.75
CA LYS A 120 9.87 0.17 16.46
C LYS A 120 9.42 0.87 17.75
N ARG A 121 8.09 1.07 17.93
CA ARG A 121 7.46 1.69 19.11
C ARG A 121 6.58 0.77 19.96
N ILE A 122 6.23 -0.45 19.53
CA ILE A 122 5.24 -1.31 20.22
C ILE A 122 5.92 -2.57 20.75
N ARG A 123 5.95 -2.73 22.08
CA ARG A 123 6.61 -3.87 22.75
C ARG A 123 5.68 -5.05 23.08
N SER A 124 4.38 -4.81 23.21
CA SER A 124 3.39 -5.85 23.57
C SER A 124 3.00 -6.70 22.36
N ASP A 125 3.08 -8.02 22.49
CA ASP A 125 2.71 -8.96 21.43
C ASP A 125 1.20 -8.95 21.13
N ASP A 126 0.35 -8.63 22.11
CA ASP A 126 -1.09 -8.51 21.89
C ASP A 126 -1.41 -7.29 21.03
N LYS A 127 -0.76 -6.15 21.30
CA LYS A 127 -0.88 -4.95 20.44
C LYS A 127 -0.36 -5.23 19.03
N LYS A 128 0.62 -6.15 18.88
CA LYS A 128 1.07 -6.56 17.55
C LYS A 128 0.01 -7.33 16.79
N LYS A 129 -0.67 -8.28 17.44
CA LYS A 129 -1.78 -9.04 16.85
C LYS A 129 -2.93 -8.12 16.42
N ILE A 130 -3.30 -7.15 17.26
CA ILE A 130 -4.36 -6.19 16.94
C ILE A 130 -4.01 -5.39 15.68
N LEU A 131 -2.78 -4.86 15.59
CA LEU A 131 -2.37 -4.14 14.38
C LEU A 131 -2.33 -5.07 13.16
N GLU A 132 -1.87 -6.31 13.32
CA GLU A 132 -1.83 -7.30 12.24
C GLU A 132 -3.20 -7.49 11.62
N GLN A 133 -4.19 -7.68 12.50
CA GLN A 133 -5.57 -7.88 12.10
C GLN A 133 -6.09 -6.71 11.28
N GLU A 134 -5.85 -5.47 11.72
CA GLU A 134 -6.33 -4.28 11.01
C GLU A 134 -5.60 -4.06 9.68
N ILE A 135 -4.33 -4.44 9.57
CA ILE A 135 -3.60 -4.40 8.29
C ILE A 135 -4.16 -5.45 7.32
N TYR A 136 -4.44 -6.68 7.77
CA TYR A 136 -5.08 -7.68 6.92
C TYR A 136 -6.48 -7.25 6.48
N LYS A 137 -7.32 -6.76 7.40
CA LYS A 137 -8.65 -6.21 7.05
C LYS A 137 -8.56 -5.11 6.00
N LEU A 138 -7.58 -4.21 6.11
CA LEU A 138 -7.33 -3.16 5.12
C LEU A 138 -7.08 -3.74 3.73
N PHE A 139 -6.15 -4.69 3.60
CA PHE A 139 -5.82 -5.29 2.30
C PHE A 139 -6.97 -6.14 1.75
N ILE A 140 -7.63 -6.94 2.58
CA ILE A 140 -8.76 -7.78 2.15
C ILE A 140 -9.92 -6.91 1.65
N SER A 141 -10.24 -5.82 2.35
CA SER A 141 -11.36 -4.96 1.98
C SER A 141 -11.10 -4.06 0.77
N GLN A 142 -9.85 -3.64 0.54
CA GLN A 142 -9.54 -2.63 -0.47
C GLN A 142 -8.82 -3.18 -1.70
N CYS A 143 -8.06 -4.27 -1.61
CA CYS A 143 -7.37 -4.83 -2.77
C CYS A 143 -8.38 -5.42 -3.76
N LYS A 144 -8.37 -4.90 -4.99
CA LYS A 144 -9.26 -5.39 -6.07
C LYS A 144 -8.63 -6.51 -6.89
N ASN A 145 -7.30 -6.63 -6.86
CA ASN A 145 -6.54 -7.59 -7.67
C ASN A 145 -6.10 -8.82 -6.87
N ILE A 146 -6.94 -9.30 -5.96
CA ILE A 146 -6.64 -10.49 -5.16
C ILE A 146 -6.80 -11.73 -6.04
N ARG A 147 -5.70 -12.45 -6.28
CA ARG A 147 -5.72 -13.77 -6.92
C ARG A 147 -5.56 -14.88 -5.90
N GLU A 148 -4.73 -14.63 -4.91
CA GLU A 148 -4.42 -15.54 -3.81
C GLU A 148 -4.28 -14.73 -2.53
N ILE A 149 -4.70 -15.32 -1.41
CA ILE A 149 -4.53 -14.74 -0.07
C ILE A 149 -3.74 -15.74 0.75
N HIS A 150 -2.55 -15.32 1.20
CA HIS A 150 -1.71 -16.10 2.10
C HIS A 150 -1.75 -15.45 3.48
N LEU A 151 -2.56 -16.00 4.40
CA LEU A 151 -2.70 -15.50 5.76
C LEU A 151 -1.86 -16.37 6.71
N GLN A 152 -0.78 -15.81 7.26
CA GLN A 152 -0.12 -16.38 8.43
C GLN A 152 -0.51 -15.57 9.64
N THR A 153 -1.62 -15.94 10.27
CA THR A 153 -2.15 -15.23 11.43
C THR A 153 -2.79 -16.19 12.42
N THR A 154 -2.88 -15.75 13.68
CA THR A 154 -3.57 -16.48 14.74
C THR A 154 -5.06 -16.11 14.84
N HIS A 155 -5.51 -15.12 14.07
CA HIS A 155 -6.91 -14.69 14.04
C HIS A 155 -7.78 -15.68 13.24
N PRO A 156 -9.04 -15.90 13.66
CA PRO A 156 -9.94 -16.75 12.91
C PRO A 156 -10.34 -16.09 11.59
N LEU A 157 -10.60 -16.90 10.55
CA LEU A 157 -10.92 -16.40 9.20
C LEU A 157 -12.18 -15.50 9.17
N ASN A 158 -13.15 -15.76 10.04
CA ASN A 158 -14.37 -14.96 10.18
C ASN A 158 -14.12 -13.55 10.76
N SER A 159 -12.90 -13.24 11.18
CA SER A 159 -12.54 -11.92 11.70
C SER A 159 -12.15 -10.93 10.60
N PHE A 160 -12.12 -11.38 9.34
CA PHE A 160 -11.84 -10.56 8.16
C PHE A 160 -13.11 -10.37 7.32
N PRO A 161 -13.29 -9.20 6.68
CA PRO A 161 -14.46 -8.88 5.86
C PRO A 161 -14.49 -9.64 4.52
#